data_AF-A0A7J2VUD5-F1
#
_entry.id   AF-A0A7J2VUD5-F1
#
_cell.length_a   1.000
_cell.length_b   1.000
_cell.length_c   1.000
_cell.angle_alpha   90.00
_cell.angle_beta   90.00
_cell.angle_gamma   90.00
#
_symmetry.space_group_name_H-M   'P 1'
#
loop_
_entity.id
_entity.type
_entity.pdbx_description
1 polymer ?
#
loop_
_entity_poly.entity_id
_entity_poly.type
_entity_poly.pdbx_seq_one_letter_code
_entity_poly.pdbx_strand_id
1 'polypeptide(L)' 'MNIILPNHLGIIIDGNRRWARARGLPPWEGHRAGAEKLNEFLNWCLELGIPQVSIYTLSTENLNRPKE' A
#
# COMPACT_ATOMS: atom_id res chain seq x y z
N MET A 1 28.05 9.87 -4.74
CA MET A 1 27.14 9.99 -5.91
C MET A 1 26.01 10.93 -5.52
N ASN A 2 25.65 11.87 -6.38
CA ASN A 2 24.50 12.75 -6.11
C ASN A 2 23.23 11.96 -6.44
N ILE A 3 22.50 11.50 -5.41
CA ILE A 3 21.25 10.75 -5.61
C ILE A 3 20.13 11.77 -5.78
N ILE A 4 19.51 11.77 -6.96
CA ILE A 4 18.33 12.59 -7.24
C ILE A 4 17.11 11.76 -6.78
N LEU A 5 16.39 12.27 -5.79
CA LEU A 5 15.17 11.65 -5.29
C LEU A 5 13.93 12.29 -5.90
N PRO A 6 12.81 11.55 -6.03
CA PRO A 6 11.56 12.10 -6.52
C PRO A 6 10.94 13.04 -5.48
N ASN A 7 10.35 14.14 -5.95
CA ASN A 7 9.56 15.02 -5.10
C ASN A 7 8.17 14.44 -4.77
N HIS A 8 7.68 13.48 -5.56
CA HIS A 8 6.36 12.87 -5.37
C HIS A 8 6.37 11.42 -5.85
N LEU A 9 5.85 10.52 -5.02
CA LEU A 9 5.63 9.10 -5.36
C LEU A 9 4.14 8.78 -5.42
N GLY A 10 3.72 8.07 -6.47
CA GLY A 10 2.41 7.42 -6.55
C GLY A 10 2.56 5.92 -6.32
N ILE A 11 1.75 5.34 -5.42
CA ILE A 11 1.78 3.91 -5.11
C ILE A 11 0.39 3.27 -5.20
N ILE A 12 0.35 1.99 -5.54
CA ILE A 12 -0.86 1.15 -5.53
C ILE A 12 -0.63 0.01 -4.55
N ILE A 13 -1.47 -0.07 -3.52
CA ILE A 13 -1.36 -1.11 -2.49
C ILE A 13 -2.19 -2.32 -2.90
N ASP A 14 -1.69 -3.10 -3.86
CA ASP A 14 -2.34 -4.30 -4.37
C ASP A 14 -1.76 -5.58 -3.71
N GLY A 15 -2.52 -6.67 -3.76
CA GLY A 15 -2.07 -7.99 -3.34
C GLY A 15 -2.56 -8.43 -1.96
N ASN A 16 -3.12 -7.53 -1.14
CA ASN A 16 -3.56 -7.81 0.23
C ASN A 16 -4.42 -9.08 0.37
N ARG A 17 -5.47 -9.24 -0.46
CA ARG A 17 -6.34 -10.42 -0.44
C ARG A 17 -5.62 -11.71 -0.89
N ARG A 18 -4.73 -11.61 -1.89
CA ARG A 18 -3.92 -12.75 -2.36
C ARG A 18 -2.94 -13.19 -1.26
N TRP A 19 -2.33 -12.23 -0.57
CA TRP A 19 -1.42 -12.46 0.55
C TRP A 19 -2.12 -13.19 1.71
N ALA A 20 -3.36 -12.79 2.06
CA ALA A 20 -4.16 -13.46 3.08
C ALA A 20 -4.55 -14.88 2.66
N ARG A 21 -5.04 -15.06 1.42
CA ARG A 21 -5.42 -16.37 0.87
C ARG A 21 -4.25 -17.36 0.91
N ALA A 22 -3.05 -16.93 0.54
CA ALA A 22 -1.85 -17.76 0.57
C ALA A 22 -1.47 -18.25 1.98
N ARG A 23 -2.04 -17.64 3.03
CA ARG A 23 -1.81 -17.96 4.44
C ARG A 23 -3.02 -18.60 5.11
N GLY A 24 -4.08 -18.91 4.36
CA GLY A 24 -5.34 -19.39 4.94
C GLY A 24 -6.02 -18.37 5.87
N LEU A 25 -5.68 -17.08 5.72
CA LEU A 25 -6.23 -16.00 6.52
C LEU A 25 -7.42 -15.34 5.84
N PRO A 26 -8.33 -14.74 6.63
CA PRO A 26 -9.43 -13.97 6.07
C PRO A 26 -8.94 -12.67 5.39
N PRO A 27 -9.71 -12.13 4.43
CA PRO A 27 -9.32 -10.96 3.62
C PRO A 27 -8.92 -9.72 4.42
N TRP A 28 -9.61 -9.42 5.53
CA TRP A 28 -9.33 -8.24 6.36
C TRP A 28 -7.95 -8.30 7.04
N GLU A 29 -7.40 -9.48 7.32
CA GLU A 29 -6.04 -9.62 7.83
C GLU A 29 -5.00 -9.22 6.78
N GLY A 30 -5.28 -9.48 5.50
CA GLY A 30 -4.45 -8.98 4.40
C GLY A 30 -4.48 -7.45 4.30
N HIS A 31 -5.65 -6.84 4.52
CA HIS A 31 -5.77 -5.38 4.56
C HIS A 31 -5.01 -4.77 5.74
N ARG A 32 -5.06 -5.41 6.92
CA ARG A 32 -4.28 -4.98 8.10
C ARG A 32 -2.78 -5.07 7.83
N ALA A 33 -2.29 -6.19 7.32
CA ALA A 33 -0.88 -6.36 6.96
C ALA A 33 -0.42 -5.34 5.90
N GLY A 34 -1.28 -5.03 4.91
CA GLY A 34 -1.01 -3.99 3.93
C GLY A 34 -0.88 -2.59 4.55
N ALA A 35 -1.71 -2.26 5.55
CA ALA A 35 -1.63 -1.00 6.27
C ALA A 35 -0.36 -0.89 7.14
N GLU A 36 0.05 -1.97 7.80
CA GLU A 36 1.31 -2.02 8.55
C GLU A 36 2.51 -1.80 7.62
N LYS A 37 2.52 -2.46 6.46
CA LYS A 37 3.57 -2.27 5.44
C LYS A 37 3.57 -0.85 4.87
N LEU A 38 2.41 -0.23 4.72
CA LEU A 38 2.31 1.17 4.29
C LEU A 38 2.98 2.11 5.31
N ASN A 39 2.78 1.90 6.61
CA ASN A 39 3.44 2.71 7.63
C ASN A 39 4.97 2.61 7.54
N GLU A 40 5.50 1.40 7.36
CA GLU A 40 6.93 1.18 7.15
C GLU A 40 7.44 1.88 5.89
N PHE A 41 6.71 1.79 4.78
CA PHE A 41 7.03 2.49 3.53
C PHE A 41 7.06 4.01 3.69
N LEU A 42 6.09 4.59 4.40
CA LEU A 42 6.04 6.04 4.64
C LEU A 42 7.21 6.51 5.50
N ASN A 43 7.66 5.70 6.46
CA ASN A 43 8.87 6.00 7.23
C ASN A 43 10.12 6.03 6.34
N TRP A 44 10.25 5.10 5.38
CA TRP A 44 11.35 5.15 4.41
C TRP A 44 11.30 6.42 3.55
N CYS A 45 10.12 6.83 3.08
CA CYS A 45 9.98 8.08 2.35
C CYS A 45 10.40 9.29 3.18
N LEU A 46 10.03 9.31 4.47
CA LEU A 46 10.41 10.37 5.40
C LEU A 46 11.94 10.41 5.62
N GLU A 47 12.56 9.25 5.88
CA GLU A 47 14.01 9.13 6.08
C GLU A 47 14.81 9.56 4.84
N LEU A 48 14.29 9.26 3.65
CA LEU A 48 14.88 9.66 2.38
C LEU A 48 14.61 11.14 2.03
N GLY A 49 13.69 11.82 2.72
CA GLY A 49 13.32 13.20 2.40
C GLY A 49 12.42 13.33 1.17
N ILE A 50 11.61 12.31 0.87
CA ILE A 50 10.59 12.35 -0.19
C ILE A 50 9.34 13.05 0.36
N PRO A 51 8.98 14.25 -0.11
CA PRO A 51 8.04 15.11 0.59
C PRO A 51 6.57 14.77 0.34
N GLN A 52 6.25 14.04 -0.73
CA GLN A 52 4.87 13.73 -1.10
C GLN A 52 4.69 12.28 -1.54
N VAL A 53 3.60 11.67 -1.07
CA VAL A 53 3.17 10.32 -1.45
C VAL A 53 1.67 10.34 -1.72
N SER A 54 1.25 9.87 -2.89
CA SER A 54 -0.15 9.56 -3.21
C SER A 54 -0.37 8.06 -3.19
N ILE A 55 -1.44 7.63 -2.53
CA ILE A 55 -1.70 6.23 -2.25
C ILE A 55 -3.03 5.85 -2.87
N TYR A 56 -3.03 4.84 -3.74
CA TYR A 56 -4.25 4.26 -4.28
C TYR A 56 -4.76 3.17 -3.35
N THR A 57 -5.69 3.55 -2.46
CA THR A 57 -6.24 2.65 -1.42
C THR A 57 -7.53 1.96 -1.84
N LEU A 58 -8.38 2.64 -2.63
CA LEU A 58 -9.67 2.12 -3.07
C LEU A 58 -10.07 2.74 -4.42
N SER A 59 -10.46 1.90 -5.38
CA SER A 59 -11.02 2.36 -6.65
C SER A 59 -12.55 2.41 -6.65
N THR A 60 -13.13 3.17 -7.57
CA THR A 60 -14.58 3.16 -7.84
C THR A 60 -15.08 1.76 -8.20
N GLU A 61 -14.31 0.98 -8.93
CA GLU A 61 -14.65 -0.41 -9.31
C GLU A 61 -14.60 -1.34 -8.09
N ASN A 62 -13.79 -1.04 -7.07
CA ASN A 62 -13.75 -1.84 -5.85
C ASN A 62 -15.04 -1.72 -5.04
N LEU A 63 -15.79 -0.62 -5.14
CA LEU A 63 -17.10 -0.46 -4.52
C LEU A 63 -18.14 -1.43 -5.10
N ASN A 64 -17.94 -1.86 -6.35
CA ASN A 64 -18.82 -2.80 -7.05
C ASN A 64 -18.42 -4.27 -6.86
N ARG A 65 -17.40 -4.56 -6.03
CA ARG A 65 -17.02 -5.95 -5.77
C ARG A 65 -18.14 -6.66 -4.99
N PRO A 66 -18.41 -7.94 -5.31
CA PRO A 66 -19.34 -8.73 -4.51
C PRO A 66 -18.86 -8.76 -3.06
N LYS A 67 -19.81 -8.69 -2.12
CA LYS A 67 -19.53 -8.90 -0.70
C LYS A 67 -18.97 -10.32 -0.53
N GLU A 68 -17.80 -10.41 0.09
CA GLU A 68 -17.18 -11.69 0.49
C GLU A 68 -17.90 -12.29 1.71
#